data_AF-A0A945PDY1-F1
#
_entry.id   AF-A0A945PDY1-F1
#
_cell.length_a   1.000
_cell.length_b   1.000
_cell.length_c   1.000
_cell.angle_alpha   90.00
_cell.angle_beta   90.00
_cell.angle_gamma   90.00
#
_symmetry.space_group_name_H-M   'P 1'
#
loop_
_entity.id
_entity.type
_entity.pdbx_description
1 polymer ?
#
loop_
_entity_poly.entity_id
_entity_poly.type
_entity_poly.pdbx_seq_one_letter_code
_entity_poly.pdbx_strand_id
1 'polypeptide(L)'
;MEIRTRQFPLIFAVAGVLFAGLFIAFYVLVFDSIRGIFTVQDHSTLTELIADASVHHQTVLRETKILHRSRGIQRYFASMTEERPSQDVVRSLQRRLLDWHAQFAESSYRGATYVNVHLEPIAAIDFNLHGRFGSSDDDRSQALATSGAGHGENRATVYGTADTEEETVRSNPVLMQSWASAPPISTGTYVLQLSDSTQVLRTIFPILDRKTKETIGHFAIDRPTASSWIPEEDQELLIVDRNRNHVVYSSANAQAAGHSVDRFHSHIEQAFDGTAENGLATAMLTHAGDELLLNRLTATDPQWEITTAMRLNSYTSGPRSRGRLLIAASLLFVAIAGYSIYSLTIRVRRRSEALEDANAEIEERNHSLEEAQKIVRAHNEMLEAELATASSMQMKLMPDESPTLPGFSISGRCRPATQADRHDKGP
;
A
#
# COMPACT_ATOMS: atom_id res chain seq x y z
N MET A 1 49.76 6.16 -19.48
CA MET A 1 48.74 5.87 -18.44
C MET A 1 47.79 4.83 -19.03
N GLU A 2 48.24 3.56 -19.07
CA GLU A 2 47.45 2.44 -19.58
C GLU A 2 46.39 2.08 -18.54
N ILE A 3 45.19 2.63 -18.66
CA ILE A 3 44.03 2.01 -18.02
C ILE A 3 43.86 0.66 -18.73
N ARG A 4 44.41 -0.40 -18.11
CA ARG A 4 44.37 -1.77 -18.61
C ARG A 4 42.94 -2.09 -19.05
N THR A 5 42.73 -2.23 -20.36
CA THR A 5 41.51 -2.72 -21.04
C THR A 5 41.02 -4.08 -20.51
N ARG A 6 41.75 -4.70 -19.57
CA ARG A 6 41.32 -5.83 -18.73
C ARG A 6 40.28 -5.52 -17.67
N GLN A 7 40.28 -4.33 -17.08
CA GLN A 7 39.38 -4.02 -15.97
C GLN A 7 38.03 -3.42 -16.39
N PHE A 8 37.92 -2.93 -17.63
CA PHE A 8 36.72 -2.27 -18.15
C PHE A 8 35.43 -3.13 -18.06
N PRO A 9 35.43 -4.44 -18.40
CA PRO A 9 34.24 -5.29 -18.26
C PRO A 9 33.81 -5.47 -16.81
N LEU A 10 34.78 -5.57 -15.89
CA LEU A 10 34.52 -5.74 -14.46
C LEU A 10 33.95 -4.45 -13.85
N ILE A 11 34.51 -3.29 -14.21
CA ILE A 11 33.98 -1.98 -13.79
C ILE A 11 32.54 -1.81 -14.29
N PHE A 12 32.26 -2.16 -15.55
CA PHE A 12 30.91 -2.09 -16.10
C PHE A 12 29.94 -3.02 -15.39
N ALA A 13 30.34 -4.27 -15.11
CA ALA A 13 29.52 -5.22 -14.37
C ALA A 13 29.18 -4.71 -12.96
N VAL A 14 30.17 -4.19 -12.23
CA VAL A 14 29.98 -3.60 -10.90
C VAL A 14 29.05 -2.39 -10.97
N ALA A 15 29.25 -1.49 -11.94
CA ALA A 15 28.39 -0.34 -12.15
C ALA A 15 26.94 -0.75 -12.47
N GLY A 16 26.74 -1.80 -13.27
CA GLY A 16 25.43 -2.36 -13.58
C GLY A 16 24.72 -2.93 -12.35
N VAL A 17 25.43 -3.67 -11.49
CA VAL A 17 24.88 -4.19 -10.23
C VAL A 17 24.52 -3.06 -9.27
N LEU A 18 25.38 -2.04 -9.13
CA LEU A 18 25.10 -0.86 -8.31
C LEU A 18 23.88 -0.10 -8.81
N PHE A 19 23.77 0.10 -10.14
CA PHE A 19 22.64 0.78 -10.75
C PHE A 19 21.33 0.02 -10.55
N ALA A 20 21.35 -1.32 -10.72
CA ALA A 20 20.21 -2.18 -10.43
C ALA A 20 19.77 -2.11 -8.96
N GLY A 21 20.75 -2.17 -8.04
CA GLY A 21 20.50 -2.04 -6.61
C GLY A 21 19.87 -0.70 -6.25
N LEU A 22 20.37 0.39 -6.83
CA LEU A 22 19.84 1.74 -6.61
C LEU A 22 18.41 1.89 -7.14
N PHE A 23 18.10 1.29 -8.30
CA PHE A 23 16.74 1.28 -8.85
C PHE A 23 15.76 0.50 -7.97
N ILE A 24 16.17 -0.67 -7.46
CA ILE A 24 15.34 -1.46 -6.54
C ILE A 24 15.13 -0.70 -5.23
N ALA A 25 16.20 -0.13 -4.66
CA ALA A 25 16.11 0.67 -3.44
C ALA A 25 15.19 1.88 -3.61
N PHE A 26 15.30 2.60 -4.74
CA PHE A 26 14.42 3.72 -5.07
C PHE A 26 12.96 3.26 -5.23
N TYR A 27 12.72 2.14 -5.91
CA TYR A 27 11.38 1.56 -6.04
C TYR A 27 10.75 1.28 -4.67
N VAL A 28 11.49 0.60 -3.77
CA VAL A 28 11.03 0.32 -2.41
C VAL A 28 10.75 1.63 -1.65
N LEU A 29 11.66 2.59 -1.71
CA LEU A 29 11.52 3.89 -1.03
C LEU A 29 10.29 4.67 -1.49
N VAL A 30 9.95 4.64 -2.79
CA VAL A 30 8.74 5.30 -3.30
C VAL A 30 7.48 4.66 -2.72
N PHE A 31 7.39 3.33 -2.68
CA PHE A 31 6.21 2.66 -2.11
C PHE A 31 6.12 2.80 -0.60
N ASP A 32 7.25 2.82 0.12
CA ASP A 32 7.25 3.11 1.55
C ASP A 32 6.84 4.57 1.83
N SER A 33 7.24 5.51 0.96
CA SER A 33 6.79 6.91 1.06
C SER A 33 5.28 7.03 0.81
N ILE A 34 4.74 6.31 -0.18
CA ILE A 34 3.29 6.28 -0.45
C ILE A 34 2.53 5.72 0.76
N ARG A 35 3.02 4.63 1.37
CA ARG A 35 2.46 4.08 2.61
C ARG A 35 2.48 5.09 3.75
N GLY A 36 3.60 5.80 3.92
CA GLY A 36 3.74 6.85 4.92
C GLY A 36 2.72 7.97 4.75
N ILE A 37 2.46 8.41 3.51
CA ILE A 37 1.45 9.44 3.22
C ILE A 37 0.05 8.97 3.63
N PHE A 38 -0.36 7.76 3.25
CA PHE A 38 -1.66 7.22 3.63
C PHE A 38 -1.77 7.03 5.15
N THR A 39 -0.70 6.59 5.81
CA THR A 39 -0.66 6.44 7.27
C THR A 39 -0.87 7.79 7.97
N VAL A 40 -0.23 8.86 7.49
CA VAL A 40 -0.40 10.21 8.05
C VAL A 40 -1.81 10.76 7.79
N GLN A 41 -2.36 10.53 6.60
CA GLN A 41 -3.72 10.93 6.27
C GLN A 41 -4.74 10.22 7.17
N ASP A 42 -4.67 8.90 7.25
CA ASP A 42 -5.53 8.08 8.12
C ASP A 42 -5.40 8.47 9.59
N HIS A 43 -4.17 8.78 10.05
CA HIS A 43 -3.95 9.19 11.43
C HIS A 43 -4.74 10.46 11.78
N SER A 44 -4.77 11.45 10.88
CA SER A 44 -5.54 12.68 11.09
C SER A 44 -7.04 12.39 11.16
N THR A 45 -7.56 11.59 10.23
CA THR A 45 -8.98 11.19 10.19
C THR A 45 -9.38 10.37 11.40
N LEU A 46 -8.55 9.39 11.82
CA LEU A 46 -8.77 8.58 13.01
C LEU A 46 -8.79 9.43 14.29
N THR A 47 -7.89 10.42 14.38
CA THR A 47 -7.82 11.32 15.53
C THR A 47 -9.08 12.17 15.64
N GLU A 48 -9.54 12.74 14.53
CA GLU A 48 -10.81 13.49 14.48
C GLU A 48 -12.01 12.60 14.83
N LEU A 49 -12.07 11.39 14.26
CA LEU A 49 -13.14 10.44 14.52
C LEU A 49 -13.19 10.00 15.99
N ILE A 50 -12.03 9.77 16.63
CA ILE A 50 -11.96 9.44 18.05
C ILE A 50 -12.40 10.62 18.90
N ALA A 51 -11.97 11.84 18.57
CA ALA A 51 -12.38 13.04 19.29
C ALA A 51 -13.90 13.23 19.21
N ASP A 52 -14.49 13.13 18.02
CA ASP A 52 -15.93 13.24 17.80
C ASP A 52 -16.71 12.13 18.52
N ALA A 53 -16.28 10.88 18.36
CA ALA A 53 -16.89 9.73 19.03
C ALA A 53 -16.83 9.85 20.56
N SER A 54 -15.71 10.33 21.11
CA SER A 54 -15.54 10.55 22.55
C SER A 54 -16.45 11.67 23.07
N VAL A 55 -16.49 12.83 22.40
CA VAL A 55 -17.37 13.95 22.76
C VAL A 55 -18.84 13.53 22.68
N HIS A 56 -19.23 12.83 21.61
CA HIS A 56 -20.59 12.35 21.43
C HIS A 56 -20.96 11.27 22.45
N HIS A 57 -20.02 10.39 22.82
CA HIS A 57 -20.23 9.41 23.89
C HIS A 57 -20.43 10.08 25.25
N GLN A 58 -19.56 11.03 25.63
CA GLN A 58 -19.64 11.76 26.90
C GLN A 58 -20.93 12.58 27.02
N THR A 59 -21.33 13.25 25.94
CA THR A 59 -22.57 14.03 25.91
C THR A 59 -23.77 13.15 26.19
N VAL A 60 -23.86 12.00 25.51
CA VAL A 60 -24.97 11.05 25.73
C VAL A 60 -24.93 10.41 27.11
N LEU A 61 -23.75 10.02 27.61
CA LEU A 61 -23.62 9.51 28.98
C LEU A 61 -24.11 10.55 29.99
N ARG A 62 -23.74 11.82 29.81
CA ARG A 62 -24.17 12.93 30.66
C ARG A 62 -25.68 13.13 30.59
N GLU A 63 -26.25 13.21 29.40
CA GLU A 63 -27.70 13.42 29.20
C GLU A 63 -28.52 12.27 29.77
N THR A 64 -28.13 11.02 29.47
CA THR A 64 -28.77 9.82 30.01
C THR A 64 -28.69 9.79 31.54
N LYS A 65 -27.53 10.16 32.11
CA LYS A 65 -27.34 10.22 33.57
C LYS A 65 -28.18 11.31 34.22
N ILE A 66 -28.34 12.47 33.57
CA ILE A 66 -29.22 13.56 34.03
C ILE A 66 -30.67 13.07 34.02
N LEU A 67 -31.10 12.42 32.93
CA LEU A 67 -32.45 11.87 32.80
C LEU A 67 -32.72 10.83 33.88
N HIS A 68 -31.83 9.85 34.01
CA HIS A 68 -31.89 8.81 35.02
C HIS A 68 -31.96 9.38 36.44
N ARG A 69 -31.18 10.42 36.77
CA ARG A 69 -31.18 11.05 38.10
C ARG A 69 -32.29 12.09 38.31
N SER A 70 -33.10 12.39 37.30
CA SER A 70 -34.13 13.40 37.40
C SER A 70 -35.19 12.98 38.44
N ARG A 71 -35.56 13.89 39.34
CA ARG A 71 -36.56 13.61 40.39
C ARG A 71 -37.90 13.17 39.80
N GLY A 72 -38.24 13.68 38.62
CA GLY A 72 -39.47 13.34 37.91
C GLY A 72 -39.54 11.87 37.51
N ILE A 73 -38.45 11.34 36.95
CA ILE A 73 -38.38 9.95 36.50
C ILE A 73 -38.14 8.99 37.68
N GLN A 74 -37.30 9.38 38.64
CA GLN A 74 -37.04 8.59 39.84
C GLN A 74 -38.31 8.31 40.68
N ARG A 75 -39.30 9.21 40.65
CA ARG A 75 -40.61 8.95 41.28
C ARG A 75 -41.33 7.78 40.62
N TYR A 76 -41.31 7.71 39.29
CA TYR A 76 -41.92 6.61 38.56
C TYR A 76 -41.16 5.30 38.77
N PHE A 77 -39.83 5.33 38.78
CA PHE A 77 -39.01 4.16 39.11
C PHE A 77 -39.34 3.58 40.49
N ALA A 78 -39.52 4.43 41.50
CA ALA A 78 -39.90 3.97 42.84
C ALA A 78 -41.29 3.29 42.87
N SER A 79 -42.22 3.74 42.02
CA SER A 79 -43.54 3.10 41.86
C SER A 79 -43.53 1.87 40.95
N MET A 80 -42.40 1.53 40.32
CA MET A 80 -42.26 0.33 39.47
C MET A 80 -41.57 -0.84 40.21
N THR A 81 -41.62 -0.84 41.54
CA THR A 81 -41.09 -1.91 42.40
C THR A 81 -42.00 -3.15 42.46
N GLU A 82 -43.26 -3.02 42.04
CA GLU A 82 -44.18 -4.15 41.92
C GLU A 82 -43.89 -4.98 40.66
N GLU A 83 -44.09 -6.30 40.71
CA GLU A 83 -43.89 -7.20 39.56
C GLU A 83 -44.70 -6.77 38.32
N ARG A 84 -45.81 -6.05 38.52
CA ARG A 84 -46.64 -5.47 37.47
C ARG A 84 -47.12 -4.07 37.86
N PRO A 85 -46.37 -3.01 37.50
CA PRO A 85 -46.81 -1.65 37.80
C PRO A 85 -48.11 -1.31 37.08
N SER A 86 -48.88 -0.39 37.67
CA SER A 86 -50.14 0.07 37.06
C SER A 86 -49.89 0.71 35.69
N GLN A 87 -50.85 0.53 34.78
CA GLN A 87 -50.77 1.09 33.43
C GLN A 87 -50.61 2.61 33.44
N ASP A 88 -51.23 3.30 34.39
CA ASP A 88 -51.13 4.75 34.53
C ASP A 88 -49.71 5.23 34.82
N VAL A 89 -48.96 4.47 35.63
CA VAL A 89 -47.55 4.76 35.95
C VAL A 89 -46.68 4.58 34.71
N VAL A 90 -46.92 3.51 33.94
CA VAL A 90 -46.20 3.25 32.68
C VAL A 90 -46.47 4.34 31.64
N ARG A 91 -47.74 4.70 31.40
CA ARG A 91 -48.13 5.78 30.48
C ARG A 91 -47.52 7.12 30.89
N SER A 92 -47.53 7.43 32.19
CA SER A 92 -46.96 8.68 32.72
C SER A 92 -45.43 8.75 32.54
N LEU A 93 -44.73 7.63 32.70
CA LEU A 93 -43.30 7.55 32.42
C LEU A 93 -43.03 7.77 30.93
N GLN A 94 -43.75 7.09 30.05
CA GLN A 94 -43.55 7.21 28.60
C GLN A 94 -43.82 8.65 28.12
N ARG A 95 -44.90 9.29 28.57
CA ARG A 95 -45.19 10.70 28.24
C ARG A 95 -44.05 11.62 28.68
N ARG A 96 -43.49 11.41 29.87
CA ARG A 96 -42.37 12.22 30.35
C ARG A 96 -41.07 11.99 29.57
N LEU A 97 -40.86 10.79 29.04
CA LEU A 97 -39.74 10.50 28.14
C LEU A 97 -39.92 11.19 26.78
N LEU A 98 -41.15 11.27 26.26
CA LEU A 98 -41.45 12.08 25.05
C LEU A 98 -41.20 13.55 25.28
N ASP A 99 -41.70 14.11 26.39
CA ASP A 99 -41.51 15.52 26.74
C ASP A 99 -40.03 15.86 26.91
N TRP A 100 -39.25 14.91 27.46
CA TRP A 100 -37.80 15.05 27.53
C TRP A 100 -37.17 15.03 26.14
N HIS A 101 -37.50 14.04 25.30
CA HIS A 101 -36.97 13.92 23.93
C HIS A 101 -37.30 15.16 23.09
N ALA A 102 -38.51 15.72 23.20
CA ALA A 102 -38.95 16.90 22.49
C ALA A 102 -38.15 18.18 22.83
N GLN A 103 -37.46 18.22 23.98
CA GLN A 103 -36.57 19.34 24.33
C GLN A 103 -35.27 19.34 23.52
N PHE A 104 -34.95 18.24 22.85
CA PHE A 104 -33.75 18.07 22.04
C PHE A 104 -34.16 18.01 20.57
N ALA A 105 -34.24 19.18 19.92
CA ALA A 105 -34.74 19.35 18.55
C ALA A 105 -33.97 18.55 17.47
N GLU A 106 -32.76 18.09 17.78
CA GLU A 106 -31.86 17.35 16.87
C GLU A 106 -31.42 15.99 17.46
N SER A 107 -32.17 15.44 18.42
CA SER A 107 -31.69 14.28 19.16
C SER A 107 -31.71 13.01 18.32
N SER A 108 -30.56 12.34 18.25
CA SER A 108 -30.38 11.04 17.60
C SER A 108 -30.80 9.88 18.50
N TYR A 109 -31.80 10.05 19.38
CA TYR A 109 -32.23 8.95 20.24
C TYR A 109 -33.23 8.06 19.49
N ARG A 110 -32.98 6.74 19.52
CA ARG A 110 -33.90 5.74 18.95
C ARG A 110 -35.06 5.47 19.91
N GLY A 111 -34.76 5.32 21.19
CA GLY A 111 -35.77 4.94 22.18
C GLY A 111 -35.24 4.83 23.59
N ALA A 112 -36.13 4.53 24.52
CA ALA A 112 -35.79 4.25 25.90
C ALA A 112 -36.59 3.04 26.40
N THR A 113 -35.97 2.24 27.27
CA THR A 113 -36.59 1.05 27.85
C THR A 113 -36.34 0.98 29.35
N TYR A 114 -37.34 0.54 30.09
CA TYR A 114 -37.26 0.17 31.50
C TYR A 114 -37.56 -1.33 31.65
N VAL A 115 -36.68 -2.01 32.38
CA VAL A 115 -36.80 -3.44 32.72
C VAL A 115 -36.80 -3.62 34.24
N ASN A 116 -37.51 -4.64 34.74
CA ASN A 116 -37.48 -4.99 36.15
C ASN A 116 -36.18 -5.70 36.56
N VAL A 117 -36.10 -6.10 37.83
CA VAL A 117 -35.00 -6.90 38.40
C VAL A 117 -34.81 -8.26 37.70
N HIS A 118 -35.86 -8.80 37.08
CA HIS A 118 -35.84 -10.03 36.29
C HIS A 118 -35.53 -9.81 34.80
N LEU A 119 -35.17 -8.57 34.41
CA LEU A 119 -34.87 -8.15 33.05
C LEU A 119 -36.07 -8.24 32.09
N GLU A 120 -37.28 -8.29 32.63
CA GLU A 120 -38.49 -8.24 31.83
C GLU A 120 -38.80 -6.78 31.48
N PRO A 121 -38.99 -6.46 30.18
CA PRO A 121 -39.33 -5.11 29.75
C PRO A 121 -40.73 -4.74 30.23
N ILE A 122 -40.81 -3.68 31.03
CA ILE A 122 -42.06 -3.15 31.58
C ILE A 122 -42.56 -1.98 30.75
N ALA A 123 -41.65 -1.10 30.32
CA ALA A 123 -41.99 0.07 29.52
C ALA A 123 -40.93 0.27 28.44
N ALA A 124 -41.36 0.45 27.19
CA ALA A 124 -40.49 0.81 26.09
C ALA A 124 -41.12 1.96 25.31
N ILE A 125 -40.29 2.84 24.76
CA ILE A 125 -40.71 3.93 23.90
C ILE A 125 -39.76 4.08 22.73
N ASP A 126 -40.32 4.21 21.54
CA ASP A 126 -39.58 4.51 20.32
C ASP A 126 -39.87 5.95 19.92
N PHE A 127 -38.83 6.78 19.94
CA PHE A 127 -38.96 8.20 19.68
C PHE A 127 -39.22 8.51 18.20
N ASN A 128 -38.80 7.63 17.28
CA ASN A 128 -38.98 7.82 15.83
C ASN A 128 -40.42 7.57 15.38
N LEU A 129 -41.14 6.67 16.06
CA LEU A 129 -42.55 6.40 15.75
C LEU A 129 -43.48 7.53 16.18
N HIS A 130 -43.03 8.41 17.07
CA HIS A 130 -43.87 9.46 17.67
C HIS A 130 -43.62 10.85 17.06
N GLY A 131 -42.63 11.00 16.17
CA GLY A 131 -42.39 12.21 15.38
C GLY A 131 -43.41 12.49 14.27
N ARG A 132 -44.36 11.58 14.00
CA ARG A 132 -45.40 11.71 12.95
C ARG A 132 -46.77 12.20 13.45
N PHE A 133 -46.93 12.56 14.71
CA PHE A 133 -48.24 12.98 15.25
C PHE A 133 -48.60 14.47 15.00
N GLY A 134 -47.87 15.15 14.10
CA GLY A 134 -48.12 16.55 13.73
C GLY A 134 -48.82 16.78 12.38
N SER A 135 -49.24 15.75 11.64
CA SER A 135 -49.72 15.91 10.26
C SER A 135 -50.90 15.01 9.93
N SER A 136 -52.08 15.62 9.84
CA SER A 136 -53.34 15.23 9.14
C SER A 136 -53.79 13.75 9.15
N ASP A 137 -55.05 13.57 9.56
CA ASP A 137 -55.81 12.31 9.70
C ASP A 137 -55.90 11.38 8.46
N ASP A 138 -55.37 11.73 7.29
CA ASP A 138 -55.62 10.97 6.05
C ASP A 138 -54.69 9.75 5.82
N ASP A 139 -53.52 9.68 6.44
CA ASP A 139 -52.54 8.59 6.17
C ASP A 139 -52.71 7.33 7.04
N ARG A 140 -53.68 7.35 7.97
CA ARG A 140 -53.85 6.31 9.00
C ARG A 140 -54.32 4.95 8.44
N SER A 141 -54.80 4.92 7.19
CA SER A 141 -55.40 3.75 6.56
C SER A 141 -54.42 2.86 5.79
N GLN A 142 -53.18 3.31 5.51
CA GLN A 142 -52.25 2.54 4.67
C GLN A 142 -51.23 1.69 5.44
N ALA A 143 -50.92 2.01 6.70
CA ALA A 143 -49.90 1.26 7.47
C ALA A 143 -50.39 -0.07 8.07
N LEU A 144 -51.70 -0.34 8.05
CA LEU A 144 -52.32 -1.55 8.62
C LEU A 144 -52.52 -2.70 7.62
N ALA A 145 -52.16 -2.53 6.34
CA ALA A 145 -52.46 -3.50 5.30
C ALA A 145 -51.28 -4.43 4.89
N THR A 146 -50.04 -4.22 5.36
CA THR A 146 -48.86 -4.94 4.82
C THR A 146 -48.11 -5.87 5.80
N SER A 147 -48.62 -6.11 7.01
CA SER A 147 -47.96 -6.97 8.01
C SER A 147 -48.80 -8.20 8.39
N GLY A 148 -49.30 -8.93 7.40
CA GLY A 148 -50.08 -10.15 7.62
C GLY A 148 -49.69 -11.28 6.67
N ALA A 149 -48.56 -11.95 6.91
CA ALA A 149 -48.33 -13.36 6.53
C ALA A 149 -46.94 -13.83 7.02
N GLY A 150 -46.90 -14.88 7.87
CA GLY A 150 -45.70 -15.73 7.99
C GLY A 150 -45.24 -16.12 9.40
N HIS A 151 -45.94 -17.10 9.98
CA HIS A 151 -45.48 -18.18 10.89
C HIS A 151 -44.54 -17.93 12.08
N GLY A 152 -44.99 -18.43 13.25
CA GLY A 152 -44.14 -19.00 14.30
C GLY A 152 -44.54 -18.59 15.71
N GLU A 153 -45.31 -19.45 16.39
CA GLU A 153 -45.80 -19.26 17.76
C GLU A 153 -44.67 -18.97 18.77
N ASN A 154 -44.68 -17.76 19.35
CA ASN A 154 -44.20 -17.53 20.71
C ASN A 154 -45.16 -16.56 21.39
N ARG A 155 -45.91 -17.10 22.35
CA ARG A 155 -47.05 -16.49 23.02
C ARG A 155 -46.58 -15.41 24.00
N ALA A 156 -46.31 -14.21 23.52
CA ALA A 156 -46.41 -13.01 24.34
C ALA A 156 -47.90 -12.68 24.49
N THR A 157 -48.45 -12.84 25.69
CA THR A 157 -49.82 -12.45 26.02
C THR A 157 -50.01 -10.95 25.82
N VAL A 158 -50.49 -10.58 24.64
CA VAL A 158 -50.98 -9.24 24.30
C VAL A 158 -52.36 -9.08 24.94
N TYR A 159 -52.45 -8.33 26.03
CA TYR A 159 -53.73 -7.83 26.52
C TYR A 159 -54.08 -6.55 25.74
N GLY A 160 -55.25 -6.55 25.10
CA GLY A 160 -55.83 -5.37 24.46
C GLY A 160 -56.92 -5.74 23.47
N THR A 161 -58.08 -6.14 23.97
CA THR A 161 -59.33 -6.15 23.18
C THR A 161 -59.72 -4.73 22.82
N ALA A 162 -60.30 -4.61 21.63
CA ALA A 162 -60.73 -3.40 20.96
C ALA A 162 -61.68 -2.50 21.78
N ASP A 163 -61.79 -1.26 21.30
CA ASP A 163 -62.79 -0.25 21.62
C ASP A 163 -62.51 0.65 22.83
N THR A 164 -61.65 1.65 22.62
CA THR A 164 -61.83 3.03 23.11
C THR A 164 -60.74 3.94 22.53
N GLU A 165 -61.11 5.18 22.19
CA GLU A 165 -60.26 6.28 21.72
C GLU A 165 -59.29 6.79 22.81
N GLU A 166 -58.52 5.89 23.44
CA GLU A 166 -57.39 6.29 24.27
C GLU A 166 -56.12 6.34 23.43
N GLU A 167 -55.44 7.47 23.52
CA GLU A 167 -54.08 7.75 23.07
C GLU A 167 -53.10 6.72 23.65
N THR A 168 -53.10 5.50 23.11
CA THR A 168 -52.24 4.42 23.60
C THR A 168 -50.82 4.71 23.17
N VAL A 169 -49.98 5.14 24.11
CA VAL A 169 -48.53 5.11 23.97
C VAL A 169 -48.13 3.64 23.84
N ARG A 170 -48.02 3.17 22.59
CA ARG A 170 -47.75 1.75 22.30
C ARG A 170 -46.29 1.43 22.61
N SER A 171 -46.05 0.53 23.56
CA SER A 171 -44.72 -0.04 23.80
C SER A 171 -44.21 -0.70 22.51
N ASN A 172 -42.99 -0.35 22.07
CA ASN A 172 -42.45 -0.87 20.82
C ASN A 172 -41.91 -2.32 21.02
N PRO A 173 -42.47 -3.34 20.33
CA PRO A 173 -42.04 -4.72 20.47
C PRO A 173 -40.57 -4.95 20.06
N VAL A 174 -40.03 -4.18 19.12
CA VAL A 174 -38.63 -4.25 18.67
C VAL A 174 -37.67 -3.96 19.83
N LEU A 175 -37.96 -2.91 20.59
CA LEU A 175 -37.16 -2.52 21.75
C LEU A 175 -37.35 -3.51 22.90
N MET A 176 -38.56 -4.01 23.13
CA MET A 176 -38.84 -4.99 24.19
C MET A 176 -38.12 -6.33 23.97
N GLN A 177 -38.12 -6.85 22.74
CA GLN A 177 -37.51 -8.15 22.43
C GLN A 177 -35.97 -8.15 22.56
N SER A 178 -35.34 -6.98 22.42
CA SER A 178 -33.88 -6.85 22.43
C SER A 178 -33.20 -7.05 23.80
N TRP A 179 -33.97 -7.21 24.88
CA TRP A 179 -33.44 -7.42 26.24
C TRP A 179 -33.29 -8.88 26.64
N ALA A 180 -34.04 -9.79 25.99
CA ALA A 180 -34.00 -11.23 26.28
C ALA A 180 -32.66 -11.88 25.86
N SER A 181 -31.83 -11.20 25.07
CA SER A 181 -30.58 -11.69 24.50
C SER A 181 -29.32 -11.03 25.09
N ALA A 182 -29.44 -10.17 26.11
CA ALA A 182 -28.31 -9.41 26.64
C ALA A 182 -27.47 -10.20 27.68
N PRO A 183 -26.11 -10.08 27.67
CA PRO A 183 -25.21 -10.63 28.69
C PRO A 183 -25.47 -10.03 30.09
N PRO A 184 -24.85 -10.54 31.19
CA PRO A 184 -25.10 -10.03 32.54
C PRO A 184 -24.97 -8.51 32.59
N ILE A 185 -26.08 -7.86 32.88
CA ILE A 185 -26.27 -6.42 32.71
C ILE A 185 -25.46 -5.69 33.76
N SER A 186 -24.37 -5.05 33.34
CA SER A 186 -23.66 -4.05 34.15
C SER A 186 -23.94 -2.65 33.61
N THR A 187 -23.69 -1.63 34.44
CA THR A 187 -23.80 -0.23 33.99
C THR A 187 -22.83 0.00 32.84
N GLY A 188 -23.29 0.56 31.72
CA GLY A 188 -22.42 0.87 30.59
C GLY A 188 -23.16 0.96 29.26
N THR A 189 -22.41 1.21 28.20
CA THR A 189 -22.92 1.27 26.82
C THR A 189 -22.61 -0.02 26.08
N TYR A 190 -23.59 -0.56 25.38
CA TYR A 190 -23.57 -1.84 24.67
C TYR A 190 -23.99 -1.64 23.22
N VAL A 191 -23.46 -2.45 22.33
CA VAL A 191 -23.88 -2.47 20.93
C VAL A 191 -24.88 -3.58 20.73
N LEU A 192 -26.04 -3.25 20.19
CA LEU A 192 -27.12 -4.19 19.94
C LEU A 192 -27.65 -4.01 18.53
N GLN A 193 -27.95 -5.13 17.88
CA GLN A 193 -28.79 -5.13 16.69
C GLN A 193 -30.23 -5.39 17.12
N LEU A 194 -31.12 -4.45 16.83
CA LEU A 194 -32.54 -4.58 17.06
C LEU A 194 -33.17 -5.55 16.04
N SER A 195 -34.38 -6.04 16.32
CA SER A 195 -35.08 -7.00 15.45
C SER A 195 -35.45 -6.40 14.08
N ASP A 196 -35.47 -5.08 13.95
CA ASP A 196 -35.62 -4.35 12.68
C ASP A 196 -34.29 -4.15 11.93
N SER A 197 -33.23 -4.86 12.35
CA SER A 197 -31.86 -4.75 11.84
C SER A 197 -31.14 -3.43 12.14
N THR A 198 -31.74 -2.50 12.89
CA THR A 198 -31.09 -1.25 13.28
C THR A 198 -30.01 -1.52 14.33
N GLN A 199 -28.80 -1.03 14.09
CA GLN A 199 -27.75 -1.04 15.11
C GLN A 199 -27.90 0.15 16.05
N VAL A 200 -27.84 -0.12 17.35
CA VAL A 200 -27.93 0.89 18.39
C VAL A 200 -26.85 0.73 19.45
N LEU A 201 -26.44 1.86 20.02
CA LEU A 201 -25.72 1.94 21.27
C LEU A 201 -26.74 2.08 22.41
N ARG A 202 -26.86 1.04 23.23
CA ARG A 202 -27.69 1.01 24.42
C ARG A 202 -26.89 1.37 25.66
N THR A 203 -27.23 2.48 26.31
CA THR A 203 -26.62 2.87 27.59
C THR A 203 -27.53 2.49 28.74
N ILE A 204 -27.04 1.62 29.64
CA ILE A 204 -27.82 1.04 30.75
C ILE A 204 -27.38 1.61 32.09
N PHE A 205 -28.35 2.01 32.92
CA PHE A 205 -28.16 2.42 34.31
C PHE A 205 -29.02 1.57 35.26
N PRO A 206 -28.46 1.10 36.38
CA PRO A 206 -29.22 0.40 37.41
C PRO A 206 -30.07 1.41 38.18
N ILE A 207 -31.29 1.00 38.47
CA ILE A 207 -32.22 1.73 39.31
C ILE A 207 -32.14 1.10 40.69
N LEU A 208 -31.78 1.91 41.67
CA LEU A 208 -31.58 1.46 43.04
C LEU A 208 -32.76 1.88 43.91
N ASP A 209 -33.23 0.98 44.77
CA ASP A 209 -34.15 1.35 45.83
C ASP A 209 -33.49 2.38 46.76
N ARG A 210 -34.25 3.41 47.13
CA ARG A 210 -33.70 4.53 47.91
C ARG A 210 -33.29 4.09 49.31
N LYS A 211 -34.03 3.16 49.91
CA LYS A 211 -33.87 2.68 51.29
C LYS A 211 -32.88 1.52 51.36
N THR A 212 -33.06 0.47 50.56
CA THR A 212 -32.23 -0.76 50.64
C THR A 212 -30.95 -0.67 49.83
N LYS A 213 -30.87 0.26 48.85
CA LYS A 213 -29.78 0.35 47.86
C LYS A 213 -29.68 -0.86 46.92
N GLU A 214 -30.66 -1.76 46.95
CA GLU A 214 -30.72 -2.90 46.05
C GLU A 214 -31.20 -2.47 44.67
N THR A 215 -30.76 -3.18 43.63
CA THR A 215 -31.20 -2.93 42.26
C THR A 215 -32.62 -3.44 42.07
N ILE A 216 -33.54 -2.54 41.71
CA ILE A 216 -34.97 -2.85 41.47
C ILE A 216 -35.31 -2.94 39.98
N GLY A 217 -34.40 -2.51 39.11
CA GLY A 217 -34.55 -2.59 37.66
C GLY A 217 -33.42 -1.87 36.93
N HIS A 218 -33.55 -1.77 35.61
CA HIS A 218 -32.60 -1.04 34.78
C HIS A 218 -33.32 -0.11 33.82
N PHE A 219 -32.73 1.05 33.59
CA PHE A 219 -33.13 2.00 32.57
C PHE A 219 -32.10 1.99 31.46
N ALA A 220 -32.54 1.97 30.21
CA ALA A 220 -31.65 2.21 29.09
C ALA A 220 -32.20 3.19 28.06
N ILE A 221 -31.25 3.85 27.40
CA ILE A 221 -31.50 4.67 26.23
C ILE A 221 -30.73 4.09 25.06
N ASP A 222 -31.41 3.99 23.92
CA ASP A 222 -30.86 3.52 22.66
C ASP A 222 -30.66 4.70 21.73
N ARG A 223 -29.50 4.73 21.05
CA ARG A 223 -29.20 5.66 19.96
C ARG A 223 -28.66 4.89 18.75
N PRO A 224 -28.85 5.32 17.51
CA PRO A 224 -28.16 4.77 16.36
C PRO A 224 -26.64 4.82 16.55
N THR A 225 -25.95 3.82 16.01
CA THR A 225 -24.48 3.77 15.95
C THR A 225 -23.88 4.72 14.90
N ALA A 226 -24.71 5.50 14.18
CA ALA A 226 -24.32 6.24 12.98
C ALA A 226 -23.03 7.03 13.20
N SER A 227 -21.96 6.61 12.50
CA SER A 227 -20.74 7.38 12.36
C SER A 227 -20.95 8.46 11.31
N SER A 228 -20.43 9.67 11.56
CA SER A 228 -20.26 10.72 10.55
C SER A 228 -19.29 10.31 9.44
N TRP A 229 -18.56 9.21 9.63
CA TRP A 229 -17.64 8.63 8.67
C TRP A 229 -18.37 8.04 7.45
N ILE A 230 -17.97 8.48 6.27
CA ILE A 230 -18.46 8.00 4.98
C ILE A 230 -17.35 7.12 4.38
N PRO A 231 -17.57 5.80 4.22
CA PRO A 231 -16.59 4.93 3.59
C PRO A 231 -16.31 5.36 2.15
N GLU A 232 -15.03 5.48 1.80
CA GLU A 232 -14.59 5.36 0.41
C GLU A 232 -14.64 3.88 -0.03
N GLU A 233 -14.74 3.60 -1.33
CA GLU A 233 -14.96 2.23 -1.85
C GLU A 233 -13.86 1.22 -1.45
N ASP A 234 -12.67 1.72 -1.14
CA ASP A 234 -11.45 1.00 -0.80
C ASP A 234 -11.13 1.02 0.70
N GLN A 235 -11.94 1.71 1.51
CA GLN A 235 -11.73 1.89 2.94
C GLN A 235 -12.79 1.18 3.77
N GLU A 236 -12.35 0.60 4.87
CA GLU A 236 -13.20 -0.06 5.85
C GLU A 236 -12.90 0.49 7.23
N LEU A 237 -13.95 0.72 8.02
CA LEU A 237 -13.86 1.19 9.40
C LEU A 237 -14.35 0.09 10.33
N LEU A 238 -13.53 -0.24 11.31
CA LEU A 238 -13.84 -1.16 12.38
C LEU A 238 -13.66 -0.46 13.73
N ILE A 239 -14.71 -0.45 14.55
CA ILE A 239 -14.67 0.03 15.93
C ILE A 239 -14.89 -1.17 16.85
N VAL A 240 -14.01 -1.35 17.83
CA VAL A 240 -14.03 -2.46 18.78
C VAL A 240 -14.09 -1.92 20.21
N ASP A 241 -14.93 -2.50 21.06
CA ASP A 241 -14.90 -2.28 22.50
C ASP A 241 -13.84 -3.20 23.13
N ARG A 242 -12.73 -2.60 23.57
CA ARG A 242 -11.56 -3.33 24.10
C ARG A 242 -11.89 -4.09 25.38
N ASN A 243 -12.77 -3.55 26.23
CA ASN A 243 -13.10 -4.18 27.50
C ASN A 243 -13.87 -5.46 27.32
N ARG A 244 -14.68 -5.52 26.25
CA ARG A 244 -15.57 -6.64 25.99
C ARG A 244 -15.06 -7.53 24.87
N ASN A 245 -14.08 -7.09 24.08
CA ASN A 245 -13.66 -7.73 22.84
C ASN A 245 -14.82 -7.94 21.85
N HIS A 246 -15.68 -6.93 21.69
CA HIS A 246 -16.83 -6.97 20.79
C HIS A 246 -16.77 -5.86 19.74
N VAL A 247 -17.27 -6.14 18.54
CA VAL A 247 -17.38 -5.16 17.46
C VAL A 247 -18.50 -4.17 17.79
N VAL A 248 -18.18 -2.89 17.78
CA VAL A 248 -19.11 -1.77 17.96
C VAL A 248 -19.72 -1.37 16.62
N TYR A 249 -18.87 -1.28 15.60
CA TYR A 249 -19.26 -0.88 14.26
C TYR A 249 -18.30 -1.52 13.26
N SER A 250 -18.83 -1.94 12.11
CA SER A 250 -18.05 -2.44 10.98
C SER A 250 -18.74 -1.97 9.70
N SER A 251 -18.03 -1.20 8.88
CA SER A 251 -18.58 -0.72 7.60
C SER A 251 -18.66 -1.85 6.57
N ALA A 252 -17.76 -2.84 6.65
CA ALA A 252 -17.71 -3.98 5.74
C ALA A 252 -18.77 -5.04 6.06
N ASN A 253 -19.10 -5.23 7.34
CA ASN A 253 -20.08 -6.22 7.77
C ASN A 253 -20.92 -5.72 8.94
N ALA A 254 -22.10 -5.16 8.63
CA ALA A 254 -23.05 -4.71 9.64
C ALA A 254 -23.53 -5.83 10.59
N GLN A 255 -23.46 -7.10 10.20
CA GLN A 255 -23.84 -8.21 11.10
C GLN A 255 -22.76 -8.53 12.13
N ALA A 256 -21.54 -7.97 12.01
CA ALA A 256 -20.49 -8.21 12.98
C ALA A 256 -20.72 -7.47 14.31
N ALA A 257 -21.48 -6.37 14.28
CA ALA A 257 -21.75 -5.54 15.45
C ALA A 257 -22.42 -6.34 16.59
N GLY A 258 -21.94 -6.15 17.81
CA GLY A 258 -22.41 -6.87 18.99
C GLY A 258 -21.85 -8.29 19.15
N HIS A 259 -21.03 -8.77 18.21
CA HIS A 259 -20.34 -10.06 18.33
C HIS A 259 -18.86 -9.89 18.65
N SER A 260 -18.24 -10.97 19.15
CA SER A 260 -16.81 -11.01 19.43
C SER A 260 -15.99 -10.77 18.17
N VAL A 261 -14.91 -9.99 18.30
CA VAL A 261 -13.96 -9.69 17.21
C VAL A 261 -13.40 -10.98 16.61
N ASP A 262 -13.14 -11.99 17.44
CA ASP A 262 -12.56 -13.27 17.03
C ASP A 262 -13.40 -14.01 15.98
N ARG A 263 -14.71 -13.75 15.96
CA ARG A 263 -15.65 -14.41 15.05
C ARG A 263 -15.58 -13.88 13.62
N PHE A 264 -15.33 -12.59 13.44
CA PHE A 264 -15.44 -11.91 12.13
C PHE A 264 -14.15 -11.25 11.67
N HIS A 265 -13.30 -10.80 12.59
CA HIS A 265 -12.16 -9.93 12.32
C HIS A 265 -10.85 -10.42 12.96
N SER A 266 -10.74 -11.72 13.26
CA SER A 266 -9.51 -12.31 13.84
C SER A 266 -8.25 -12.08 13.01
N HIS A 267 -8.39 -11.95 11.68
CA HIS A 267 -7.29 -11.64 10.76
C HIS A 267 -6.74 -10.21 10.95
N ILE A 268 -7.58 -9.26 11.38
CA ILE A 268 -7.15 -7.89 11.67
C ILE A 268 -6.36 -7.86 12.98
N GLU A 269 -6.83 -8.55 14.03
CA GLU A 269 -6.11 -8.62 15.31
C GLU A 269 -4.74 -9.28 15.17
N GLN A 270 -4.64 -10.35 14.39
CA GLN A 270 -3.37 -11.06 14.16
C GLN A 270 -2.35 -10.23 13.38
N ALA A 271 -2.78 -9.18 12.67
CA ALA A 271 -1.89 -8.35 11.86
C ALA A 271 -1.06 -7.37 12.71
N PHE A 272 -1.56 -6.98 13.88
CA PHE A 272 -0.86 -6.07 14.77
C PHE A 272 0.11 -6.83 15.68
N ASP A 273 1.37 -6.36 15.74
CA ASP A 273 2.43 -6.93 16.58
C ASP A 273 2.50 -6.30 17.99
N GLY A 274 1.57 -5.40 18.29
CA GLY A 274 1.50 -4.67 19.55
C GLY A 274 2.42 -3.44 19.63
N THR A 275 3.14 -3.10 18.55
CA THR A 275 3.92 -1.87 18.49
C THR A 275 3.05 -0.70 18.00
N ALA A 276 3.16 0.44 18.68
CA ALA A 276 2.47 1.67 18.31
C ALA A 276 3.44 2.84 18.33
N GLU A 277 3.57 3.54 17.21
CA GLU A 277 4.34 4.78 17.10
C GLU A 277 3.40 5.97 17.28
N ASN A 278 3.72 6.85 18.23
CA ASN A 278 2.88 8.02 18.55
C ASN A 278 1.40 7.67 18.86
N GLY A 279 1.16 6.47 19.41
CA GLY A 279 -0.18 5.96 19.73
C GLY A 279 -0.95 5.37 18.55
N LEU A 280 -0.40 5.41 17.33
CA LEU A 280 -0.93 4.74 16.14
C LEU A 280 -0.20 3.41 15.95
N ALA A 281 -0.95 2.33 15.89
CA ALA A 281 -0.43 1.04 15.44
C ALA A 281 -0.71 0.90 13.94
N THR A 282 0.31 0.50 13.18
CA THR A 282 0.20 0.32 11.73
C THR A 282 0.64 -1.09 11.37
N ALA A 283 -0.14 -1.77 10.54
CA ALA A 283 0.14 -3.12 10.09
C ALA A 283 -0.17 -3.29 8.60
N MET A 284 0.51 -4.26 7.98
CA MET A 284 0.21 -4.70 6.62
C MET A 284 -0.37 -6.11 6.66
N LEU A 285 -1.53 -6.29 6.03
CA LEU A 285 -2.18 -7.59 5.94
C LEU A 285 -2.42 -7.95 4.48
N THR A 286 -2.20 -9.21 4.11
CA THR A 286 -2.67 -9.75 2.82
C THR A 286 -3.90 -10.61 3.08
N HIS A 287 -5.05 -10.18 2.59
CA HIS A 287 -6.33 -10.88 2.78
C HIS A 287 -7.10 -10.97 1.47
N ALA A 288 -7.60 -12.17 1.12
CA ALA A 288 -8.36 -12.42 -0.11
C ALA A 288 -7.68 -11.97 -1.42
N GLY A 289 -6.34 -11.88 -1.44
CA GLY A 289 -5.56 -11.41 -2.59
C GLY A 289 -5.27 -9.90 -2.58
N ASP A 290 -5.82 -9.17 -1.61
CA ASP A 290 -5.60 -7.75 -1.42
C ASP A 290 -4.55 -7.43 -0.36
N GLU A 291 -3.71 -6.43 -0.64
CA GLU A 291 -2.84 -5.80 0.36
C GLU A 291 -3.62 -4.69 1.08
N LEU A 292 -3.81 -4.86 2.38
CA LEU A 292 -4.52 -3.96 3.27
C LEU A 292 -3.52 -3.24 4.18
N LEU A 293 -3.52 -1.90 4.15
CA LEU A 293 -2.88 -1.09 5.19
C LEU A 293 -3.88 -0.91 6.32
N LEU A 294 -3.47 -1.32 7.52
CA LEU A 294 -4.29 -1.23 8.72
C LEU A 294 -3.70 -0.15 9.62
N ASN A 295 -4.53 0.80 10.04
CA ASN A 295 -4.16 1.85 10.98
C ASN A 295 -5.11 1.81 12.16
N ARG A 296 -4.57 1.70 13.37
CA ARG A 296 -5.33 1.55 14.61
C ARG A 296 -4.95 2.62 15.61
N LEU A 297 -5.96 3.30 16.13
CA LEU A 297 -5.83 4.25 17.24
C LEU A 297 -6.73 3.82 18.39
N THR A 298 -6.25 3.99 19.62
CA THR A 298 -6.99 3.60 20.83
C THR A 298 -7.55 4.83 21.53
N ALA A 299 -8.83 4.78 21.87
CA ALA A 299 -9.51 5.77 22.68
C ALA A 299 -9.50 5.31 24.15
N THR A 300 -9.33 6.26 25.07
CA THR A 300 -9.35 5.97 26.52
C THR A 300 -10.75 6.03 27.11
N ASP A 301 -11.61 6.87 26.55
CA ASP A 301 -12.99 7.04 26.99
C ASP A 301 -13.90 7.44 25.82
N PRO A 302 -14.70 6.52 25.26
CA PRO A 302 -14.83 5.12 25.65
C PRO A 302 -13.55 4.31 25.34
N GLN A 303 -13.35 3.16 26.00
CA GLN A 303 -12.21 2.26 25.76
C GLN A 303 -12.36 1.48 24.44
N TRP A 304 -12.42 2.22 23.34
CA TRP A 304 -12.59 1.70 21.99
C TRP A 304 -11.27 1.67 21.23
N GLU A 305 -11.15 0.71 20.32
CA GLU A 305 -10.11 0.68 19.30
C GLU A 305 -10.76 0.98 17.96
N ILE A 306 -10.24 1.97 17.25
CA ILE A 306 -10.72 2.36 15.93
C ILE A 306 -9.65 1.98 14.93
N THR A 307 -9.99 1.07 14.03
CA THR A 307 -9.12 0.57 12.97
C THR A 307 -9.68 0.95 11.62
N THR A 308 -8.89 1.61 10.77
CA THR A 308 -9.15 1.72 9.34
C THR A 308 -8.37 0.64 8.59
N ALA A 309 -9.00 0.05 7.58
CA ALA A 309 -8.36 -0.86 6.65
C ALA A 309 -8.50 -0.30 5.23
N MET A 310 -7.37 -0.05 4.57
CA MET A 310 -7.32 0.53 3.23
C MET A 310 -6.76 -0.46 2.22
N ARG A 311 -7.48 -0.70 1.12
CA ARG A 311 -7.02 -1.54 0.01
C ARG A 311 -5.96 -0.83 -0.83
N LEU A 312 -4.68 -1.10 -0.56
CA LEU A 312 -3.55 -0.49 -1.28
C LEU A 312 -3.50 -0.87 -2.76
N ASN A 313 -4.03 -2.03 -3.13
CA ASN A 313 -4.00 -2.50 -4.51
C ASN A 313 -4.72 -1.52 -5.46
N SER A 314 -5.78 -0.86 -5.00
CA SER A 314 -6.52 0.13 -5.79
C SER A 314 -5.63 1.33 -6.19
N TYR A 315 -4.67 1.70 -5.35
CA TYR A 315 -3.79 2.87 -5.58
C TYR A 315 -2.44 2.48 -6.17
N THR A 316 -1.95 1.29 -5.85
CA THR A 316 -0.56 0.90 -6.13
C THR A 316 -0.40 -0.13 -7.24
N SER A 317 -1.45 -0.87 -7.63
CA SER A 317 -1.34 -1.93 -8.65
C SER A 317 -0.84 -1.42 -10.02
N GLY A 318 -1.41 -0.31 -10.50
CA GLY A 318 -0.99 0.36 -11.73
C GLY A 318 0.46 0.87 -11.66
N PRO A 319 0.80 1.73 -10.68
CA PRO A 319 2.18 2.18 -10.49
C PRO A 319 3.19 1.05 -10.27
N ARG A 320 2.85 0.00 -9.52
CA ARG A 320 3.73 -1.16 -9.27
C ARG A 320 4.03 -1.93 -10.55
N SER A 321 3.01 -2.19 -11.38
CA SER A 321 3.20 -2.92 -12.64
C SER A 321 4.07 -2.13 -13.62
N ARG A 322 3.81 -0.82 -13.77
CA ARG A 322 4.66 0.07 -14.59
C ARG A 322 6.09 0.18 -14.04
N GLY A 323 6.24 0.30 -12.73
CA GLY A 323 7.55 0.33 -12.08
C GLY A 323 8.35 -0.96 -12.27
N ARG A 324 7.71 -2.14 -12.13
CA ARG A 324 8.34 -3.44 -12.41
C ARG A 324 8.76 -3.56 -13.87
N LEU A 325 7.92 -3.10 -14.80
CA LEU A 325 8.23 -3.10 -16.23
C LEU A 325 9.41 -2.17 -16.54
N LEU A 326 9.45 -0.99 -15.93
CA LEU A 326 10.60 -0.07 -16.04
C LEU A 326 11.88 -0.70 -15.51
N ILE A 327 11.85 -1.34 -14.33
CA ILE A 327 13.01 -2.05 -13.78
C ILE A 327 13.48 -3.13 -14.76
N ALA A 328 12.57 -3.95 -15.28
CA ALA A 328 12.90 -5.00 -16.24
C ALA A 328 13.51 -4.42 -17.54
N ALA A 329 12.92 -3.35 -18.08
CA ALA A 329 13.42 -2.67 -19.28
C ALA A 329 14.80 -2.04 -19.06
N SER A 330 15.03 -1.42 -17.91
CA SER A 330 16.33 -0.85 -17.53
C SER A 330 17.40 -1.94 -17.37
N LEU A 331 17.07 -3.05 -16.71
CA LEU A 331 17.99 -4.19 -16.58
C LEU A 331 18.33 -4.79 -17.95
N LEU A 332 17.35 -4.94 -18.83
CA LEU A 332 17.55 -5.42 -20.19
C LEU A 332 18.47 -4.47 -20.99
N PHE A 333 18.24 -3.16 -20.88
CA PHE A 333 19.08 -2.15 -21.52
C PHE A 333 20.53 -2.24 -21.03
N VAL A 334 20.76 -2.33 -19.71
CA VAL A 334 22.10 -2.49 -19.14
C VAL A 334 22.78 -3.78 -19.63
N ALA A 335 22.02 -4.88 -19.74
CA ALA A 335 22.54 -6.14 -20.26
C ALA A 335 22.96 -6.03 -21.73
N ILE A 336 22.15 -5.41 -22.59
CA ILE A 336 22.46 -5.20 -24.01
C ILE A 336 23.66 -4.27 -24.18
N ALA A 337 23.73 -3.18 -23.42
CA ALA A 337 24.85 -2.25 -23.44
C ALA A 337 26.15 -2.95 -22.98
N GLY A 338 26.08 -3.73 -21.89
CA GLY A 338 27.21 -4.50 -21.38
C GLY A 338 27.71 -5.54 -22.38
N TYR A 339 26.79 -6.27 -23.03
CA TYR A 339 27.13 -7.21 -24.09
C TYR A 339 27.81 -6.50 -25.28
N SER A 340 27.28 -5.35 -25.69
CA SER A 340 27.85 -4.56 -26.80
C SER A 340 29.27 -4.11 -26.48
N ILE A 341 29.51 -3.56 -25.29
CA ILE A 341 30.85 -3.13 -24.83
C ILE A 341 31.80 -4.32 -24.72
N TYR A 342 31.34 -5.45 -24.17
CA TYR A 342 32.12 -6.67 -24.06
C TYR A 342 32.56 -7.18 -25.44
N SER A 343 31.62 -7.23 -26.40
CA SER A 343 31.91 -7.65 -27.77
C SER A 343 32.93 -6.73 -28.46
N LEU A 344 32.79 -5.41 -28.27
CA LEU A 344 33.73 -4.44 -28.82
C LEU A 344 35.12 -4.58 -28.20
N THR A 345 35.18 -4.79 -26.88
CA THR A 345 36.44 -4.93 -26.14
C THR A 345 37.21 -6.17 -26.60
N ILE A 346 36.53 -7.31 -26.80
CA ILE A 346 37.14 -8.51 -27.39
C ILE A 346 37.65 -8.23 -28.80
N ARG A 347 36.84 -7.57 -29.62
CA ARG A 347 37.22 -7.25 -31.01
C ARG A 347 38.45 -6.36 -31.06
N VAL A 348 38.50 -5.34 -30.20
CA VAL A 348 39.66 -4.44 -30.08
C VAL A 348 40.87 -5.21 -29.60
N ARG A 349 40.76 -6.09 -28.60
CA ARG A 349 41.88 -6.94 -28.18
C ARG A 349 42.41 -7.81 -29.32
N ARG A 350 41.53 -8.51 -30.03
CA ARG A 350 41.94 -9.34 -31.18
C ARG A 350 42.64 -8.53 -32.27
N ARG A 351 42.16 -7.31 -32.56
CA ARG A 351 42.83 -6.42 -33.51
C ARG A 351 44.17 -5.91 -32.99
N SER A 352 44.27 -5.61 -31.69
CA SER A 352 45.52 -5.17 -31.06
C SER A 352 46.57 -6.28 -31.06
N GLU A 353 46.17 -7.51 -30.72
CA GLU A 353 47.03 -8.71 -30.79
C GLU A 353 47.49 -8.94 -32.24
N ALA A 354 46.58 -8.86 -33.22
CA ALA A 354 46.96 -9.00 -34.63
C ALA A 354 47.89 -7.88 -35.15
N LEU A 355 47.76 -6.66 -34.61
CA LEU A 355 48.66 -5.54 -34.92
C LEU A 355 50.03 -5.71 -34.27
N GLU A 356 50.07 -6.25 -33.05
CA GLU A 356 51.31 -6.58 -32.34
C GLU A 356 52.06 -7.70 -33.06
N ASP A 357 51.37 -8.77 -33.46
CA ASP A 357 51.93 -9.87 -34.26
C ASP A 357 52.44 -9.38 -35.63
N ALA A 358 51.67 -8.54 -36.34
CA ALA A 358 52.08 -8.01 -37.63
C ALA A 358 53.28 -7.06 -37.52
N ASN A 359 53.36 -6.26 -36.46
CA ASN A 359 54.53 -5.42 -36.21
C ASN A 359 55.77 -6.25 -35.88
N ALA A 360 55.62 -7.33 -35.09
CA ALA A 360 56.71 -8.26 -34.82
C ALA A 360 57.22 -8.94 -36.09
N GLU A 361 56.32 -9.35 -36.99
CA GLU A 361 56.69 -9.93 -38.30
C GLU A 361 57.42 -8.90 -39.19
N ILE A 362 57.00 -7.63 -39.18
CA ILE A 362 57.69 -6.56 -39.92
C ILE A 362 59.08 -6.29 -39.37
N GLU A 363 59.26 -6.29 -38.05
CA GLU A 363 60.60 -6.17 -37.43
C GLU A 363 61.51 -7.33 -37.84
N GLU A 364 61.00 -8.57 -37.83
CA GLU A 364 61.75 -9.74 -38.27
C GLU A 364 62.13 -9.66 -39.76
N ARG A 365 61.19 -9.23 -40.62
CA ARG A 365 61.49 -9.01 -42.04
C ARG A 365 62.51 -7.90 -42.26
N ASN A 366 62.39 -6.77 -41.56
CA ASN A 366 63.35 -5.67 -41.68
C ASN A 366 64.75 -6.13 -41.26
N HIS A 367 64.87 -6.91 -40.18
CA HIS A 367 66.14 -7.48 -39.75
C HIS A 367 66.75 -8.40 -40.83
N SER A 368 65.94 -9.30 -41.41
CA SER A 368 66.42 -10.18 -42.49
C SER A 368 66.82 -9.43 -43.77
N LEU A 369 66.14 -8.32 -44.09
CA LEU A 369 66.51 -7.45 -45.22
C LEU A 369 67.82 -6.72 -44.98
N GLU A 370 68.09 -6.26 -43.76
CA GLU A 370 69.38 -5.67 -43.40
C GLU A 370 70.52 -6.69 -43.54
N GLU A 371 70.31 -7.94 -43.10
CA GLU A 371 71.26 -9.02 -43.29
C GLU A 371 71.50 -9.33 -44.78
N ALA A 372 70.44 -9.41 -45.57
CA ALA A 372 70.55 -9.65 -47.02
C ALA A 372 71.27 -8.50 -47.74
N GLN A 373 70.97 -7.24 -47.39
CA GLN A 373 71.68 -6.08 -47.92
C GLN A 373 73.16 -6.10 -47.58
N LYS A 374 73.53 -6.54 -46.38
CA LYS A 374 74.93 -6.71 -45.97
C LYS A 374 75.65 -7.75 -46.85
N ILE A 375 74.98 -8.86 -47.17
CA ILE A 375 75.52 -9.90 -48.05
C ILE A 375 75.68 -9.38 -49.49
N VAL A 376 74.66 -8.72 -50.03
CA VAL A 376 74.70 -8.15 -51.39
C VAL A 376 75.80 -7.09 -51.50
N ARG A 377 75.94 -6.23 -50.49
CA ARG A 377 77.02 -5.23 -50.46
C ARG A 377 78.40 -5.88 -50.45
N ALA A 378 78.61 -6.91 -49.63
CA ALA A 378 79.87 -7.66 -49.61
C ALA A 378 80.14 -8.34 -50.97
N HIS A 379 79.11 -8.84 -51.64
CA HIS A 379 79.24 -9.44 -52.97
C HIS A 379 79.57 -8.40 -54.05
N ASN A 380 78.96 -7.22 -54.00
CA ASN A 380 79.29 -6.12 -54.91
C ASN A 380 80.74 -5.63 -54.71
N GLU A 381 81.19 -5.48 -53.47
CA GLU A 381 82.60 -5.11 -53.19
C GLU A 381 83.57 -6.17 -53.73
N MET A 382 83.23 -7.47 -53.64
CA MET A 382 84.00 -8.55 -54.23
C MET A 382 84.01 -8.50 -55.77
N LEU A 383 82.85 -8.27 -56.39
CA LEU A 383 82.70 -8.12 -57.84
C LEU A 383 83.48 -6.91 -58.38
N GLU A 384 83.46 -5.78 -57.67
CA GLU A 384 84.27 -4.60 -58.02
C GLU A 384 85.77 -4.89 -57.94
N ALA A 385 86.22 -5.64 -56.92
CA ALA A 385 87.60 -6.08 -56.81
C ALA A 385 88.00 -7.03 -57.95
N GLU A 386 87.12 -7.96 -58.34
CA GLU A 386 87.34 -8.85 -59.49
C GLU A 386 87.38 -8.07 -60.81
N LEU A 387 86.45 -7.13 -61.03
CA LEU A 387 86.43 -6.24 -62.21
C LEU A 387 87.70 -5.38 -62.30
N ALA A 388 88.17 -4.81 -61.19
CA ALA A 388 89.42 -4.05 -61.15
C ALA A 388 90.63 -4.92 -61.51
N THR A 389 90.67 -6.17 -61.01
CA THR A 389 91.73 -7.13 -61.31
C THR A 389 91.69 -7.56 -62.78
N ALA A 390 90.49 -7.85 -63.31
CA ALA A 390 90.30 -8.20 -64.71
C ALA A 390 90.68 -7.04 -65.65
N SER A 391 90.28 -5.81 -65.32
CA SER A 391 90.66 -4.59 -66.04
C SER A 391 92.18 -4.36 -66.03
N SER A 392 92.83 -4.55 -64.87
CA SER A 392 94.28 -4.48 -64.74
C SER A 392 95.00 -5.52 -65.62
N MET A 393 94.49 -6.76 -65.64
CA MET A 393 95.04 -7.81 -66.51
C MET A 393 94.83 -7.52 -67.99
N GLN A 394 93.69 -6.94 -68.38
CA GLN A 394 93.43 -6.51 -69.77
C GLN A 394 94.34 -5.36 -70.20
N MET A 395 94.54 -4.36 -69.36
CA MET A 395 95.45 -3.24 -69.64
C MET A 395 96.90 -3.71 -69.82
N LYS A 396 97.32 -4.76 -69.10
CA LYS A 396 98.67 -5.34 -69.20
C LYS A 396 98.91 -6.14 -70.49
N LEU A 397 97.85 -6.47 -71.22
CA LEU A 397 97.89 -7.17 -72.52
C LEU A 397 97.71 -6.21 -73.71
N MET A 398 97.45 -4.92 -73.47
CA MET A 398 97.46 -3.91 -74.53
C MET A 398 98.91 -3.47 -74.81
N PRO A 399 99.34 -3.42 -76.08
CA PRO A 399 100.65 -2.88 -76.44
C PRO A 399 100.66 -1.36 -76.22
N ASP A 400 101.62 -0.86 -75.43
CA ASP A 400 101.80 0.57 -75.14
C ASP A 400 102.20 1.40 -76.38
N GLU A 401 102.72 0.73 -77.41
CA GLU A 401 103.09 1.34 -78.69
C GLU A 401 102.42 0.60 -79.85
N SER A 402 101.88 1.39 -80.79
CA SER A 402 101.28 0.88 -82.03
C SER A 402 102.30 0.04 -82.82
N PRO A 403 101.98 -1.21 -83.20
CA PRO A 403 102.93 -2.08 -83.89
C PRO A 403 103.32 -1.50 -85.25
N THR A 404 104.63 -1.31 -85.47
CA THR A 404 105.20 -0.84 -86.74
C THR A 404 105.48 -2.02 -87.65
N LEU A 405 104.72 -2.15 -88.74
CA LEU A 405 104.93 -3.14 -89.80
C LEU A 405 105.63 -2.45 -90.99
N PRO A 406 106.78 -2.96 -91.50
CA PRO A 406 107.45 -2.37 -92.65
C PRO A 406 106.55 -2.42 -93.90
N GLY A 407 106.17 -1.26 -94.42
CA GLY A 407 105.34 -1.11 -95.62
C GLY A 407 103.89 -0.66 -95.38
N PHE A 408 103.42 -0.57 -94.14
CA PHE A 408 102.08 -0.05 -93.82
C PHE A 408 102.09 0.88 -92.61
N SER A 409 101.72 2.15 -92.82
CA SER A 409 101.42 3.12 -91.74
C SER A 409 99.94 3.02 -91.39
N ILE A 410 99.58 2.24 -90.37
CA ILE A 410 98.22 2.21 -89.82
C ILE A 410 98.16 3.20 -88.65
N SER A 411 97.78 4.45 -88.94
CA SER A 411 97.46 5.45 -87.92
C SER A 411 95.95 5.52 -87.70
N GLY A 412 95.45 4.72 -86.77
CA GLY A 412 94.07 4.80 -86.27
C GLY A 412 94.01 5.62 -84.99
N ARG A 413 93.29 6.76 -84.99
CA ARG A 413 92.95 7.50 -83.77
C ARG A 413 92.03 6.64 -82.89
N CYS A 414 92.48 6.24 -81.70
CA CYS A 414 91.60 5.67 -80.67
C CYS A 414 90.72 6.78 -80.07
N ARG A 415 89.39 6.61 -80.08
CA ARG A 415 88.47 7.41 -79.28
C ARG A 415 88.05 6.61 -78.03
N PRO A 416 87.97 7.21 -76.83
CA PRO A 416 87.54 6.52 -75.62
C PRO A 416 86.07 6.07 -75.71
N ALA A 417 85.79 4.86 -75.20
CA ALA A 417 84.46 4.27 -75.13
C ALA A 417 83.64 4.79 -73.92
N THR A 418 83.52 6.11 -73.76
CA THR A 418 82.59 6.73 -72.78
C THR A 418 81.40 7.42 -73.44
N GLN A 419 81.22 7.26 -74.76
CA GLN A 419 80.18 7.94 -75.54
C GLN A 419 79.43 6.95 -76.45
N ALA A 420 78.90 5.88 -75.87
CA ALA A 420 77.94 4.99 -76.53
C ALA A 420 76.95 4.44 -75.50
N ASP A 421 76.23 5.33 -74.81
CA ASP A 421 74.85 5.08 -74.34
C ASP A 421 74.26 6.38 -73.77
N ARG A 422 73.81 7.25 -74.67
CA ARG A 422 72.71 8.17 -74.40
C ARG A 422 71.60 7.79 -75.37
N HIS A 423 70.85 6.76 -75.01
CA HIS A 423 69.53 6.56 -75.57
C HIS A 423 68.53 7.35 -74.73
N ASP A 424 68.15 8.47 -75.34
CA ASP A 424 66.91 9.19 -75.13
C ASP A 424 65.72 8.23 -75.26
N LYS A 425 64.84 8.21 -74.24
CA LYS A 425 63.38 8.11 -74.35
C LYS A 425 62.73 8.20 -72.97
N GLY A 426 62.06 9.33 -72.71
CA GLY A 426 60.85 9.38 -71.88
C GLY A 426 59.71 8.57 -72.53
N PRO A 427 58.52 8.48 -71.91
CA PRO A 427 57.85 9.57 -71.17
C PRO A 427 57.84 9.43 -69.65
#